data_AF-A0A521U9C3-F1
#
_entry.id   AF-A0A521U9C3-F1
#
_cell.length_a   1.000
_cell.length_b   1.000
_cell.length_c   1.000
_cell.angle_alpha   90.00
_cell.angle_beta   90.00
_cell.angle_gamma   90.00
#
_symmetry.space_group_name_H-M   'P 1'
#
loop_
_entity.id
_entity.type
_entity.pdbx_description
1 polymer ?
#
loop_
_entity_poly.entity_id
_entity_poly.type
_entity_poly.pdbx_seq_one_letter_code
_entity_poly.pdbx_strand_id
1 'polypeptide(L)'
;MNLLMTRWTSLFALSSLLIACSDPASPPADSGTVDSGTVDSGVTDTGPAIDRTAVDVPAIDVATDAQGDIGNDRGGGDAGESCASAVEGAACSMEGQRCGGPCTDPCRFCNIFHCASGRWTRMEIFPRPCEDGGTADGSVENSGARMLWQAPGGFTAMGPAVMVDADGTVRVWDTTRGVELASPSAPTRTLHVTEAAARELFSRWTMADRSSLPHSGSGGECSGRVAFRSCADVSCRVESFNFNSAAQLAPELDPVRMWFEDNLAGETSAAHPATYCRF
;
A
#
# COMPACT_ATOMS: atom_id res chain seq x y z
N MET A 1 27.28 -43.65 -53.73
CA MET A 1 28.16 -42.65 -53.07
C MET A 1 27.41 -42.20 -51.82
N ASN A 2 27.58 -42.85 -50.65
CA ASN A 2 28.64 -42.61 -49.64
C ASN A 2 28.87 -41.11 -49.42
N LEU A 3 28.68 -40.47 -48.26
CA LEU A 3 28.89 -40.81 -46.84
C LEU A 3 28.05 -39.82 -45.97
N LEU A 4 27.35 -40.27 -44.92
CA LEU A 4 27.70 -40.16 -43.47
C LEU A 4 27.83 -38.73 -42.90
N MET A 5 27.05 -38.44 -41.85
CA MET A 5 27.35 -37.63 -40.63
C MET A 5 26.07 -36.93 -40.12
N THR A 6 25.69 -36.85 -38.85
CA THR A 6 26.09 -37.47 -37.57
C THR A 6 24.91 -37.24 -36.62
N ARG A 7 24.47 -38.29 -35.91
CA ARG A 7 23.43 -38.23 -34.86
C ARG A 7 23.97 -37.52 -33.62
N TRP A 8 23.19 -36.59 -33.05
CA TRP A 8 23.36 -36.12 -31.68
C TRP A 8 22.19 -36.65 -30.84
N THR A 9 22.46 -37.70 -30.08
CA THR A 9 21.62 -38.20 -28.99
C THR A 9 22.10 -37.56 -27.69
N SER A 10 21.33 -36.61 -27.16
CA SER A 10 21.51 -36.12 -25.79
C SER A 10 20.70 -37.01 -24.85
N LEU A 11 21.40 -37.92 -24.16
CA LEU A 11 20.92 -38.51 -22.91
C LEU A 11 20.96 -37.41 -21.84
N PHE A 12 19.82 -37.01 -21.31
CA PHE A 12 19.75 -36.38 -20.00
C PHE A 12 19.30 -37.43 -18.99
N ALA A 13 20.20 -37.75 -18.07
CA ALA A 13 19.94 -38.56 -16.90
C ALA A 13 19.03 -37.78 -15.94
N LEU A 14 17.81 -38.25 -15.75
CA LEU A 14 16.95 -37.87 -14.63
C LEU A 14 17.46 -38.61 -13.38
N SER A 15 18.34 -37.96 -12.62
CA SER A 15 18.59 -38.33 -11.22
C SER A 15 17.47 -37.76 -10.37
N SER A 16 16.55 -38.62 -9.96
CA SER A 16 15.55 -38.35 -8.92
C SER A 16 16.26 -38.14 -7.58
N LEU A 17 16.40 -36.87 -7.16
CA LEU A 17 16.79 -36.53 -5.80
C LEU A 17 15.51 -36.26 -5.00
N LEU A 18 15.00 -37.30 -4.36
CA LEU A 18 13.98 -37.19 -3.30
C LEU A 18 14.66 -36.59 -2.07
N ILE A 19 14.53 -35.27 -1.90
CA ILE A 19 14.82 -34.62 -0.61
C ILE A 19 13.52 -34.69 0.19
N ALA A 20 13.47 -35.60 1.15
CA ALA A 20 12.48 -35.57 2.21
C ALA A 20 12.80 -34.38 3.12
N CYS A 21 11.92 -33.38 3.15
CA CYS A 21 11.95 -32.36 4.19
C CYS A 21 11.42 -32.99 5.49
N SER A 22 12.32 -33.23 6.43
CA SER A 22 11.96 -33.55 7.81
C SER A 22 11.47 -32.28 8.50
N ASP A 23 10.31 -32.34 9.13
CA ASP A 23 9.77 -31.28 9.99
C ASP A 23 10.74 -30.95 11.13
N PRO A 24 11.06 -29.66 11.39
CA PRO A 24 11.72 -29.28 12.63
C PRO A 24 10.72 -29.38 13.78
N ALA A 25 11.05 -30.26 14.73
CA ALA A 25 10.33 -30.46 15.98
C ALA A 25 10.05 -29.13 16.69
N SER A 26 8.80 -28.92 17.07
CA SER A 26 8.36 -27.81 17.91
C SER A 26 9.07 -27.87 19.28
N PRO A 27 9.59 -26.74 19.80
CA PRO A 27 10.06 -26.69 21.17
C PRO A 27 8.87 -26.81 22.15
N PRO A 28 9.08 -27.39 23.35
CA PRO A 28 8.04 -27.55 24.34
C PRO A 28 7.57 -26.19 24.87
N ALA A 29 6.26 -26.09 25.08
CA ALA A 29 5.60 -24.94 25.70
C ALA A 29 6.10 -24.75 27.14
N ASP A 30 6.68 -23.59 27.43
CA ASP A 30 6.97 -23.15 28.79
C ASP A 30 5.71 -22.55 29.41
N SER A 31 5.12 -23.27 30.37
CA SER A 31 3.99 -22.80 31.17
C SER A 31 4.51 -21.92 32.31
N GLY A 32 4.73 -20.64 32.02
CA GLY A 32 5.03 -19.62 33.02
C GLY A 32 3.76 -19.08 33.67
N THR A 33 3.46 -19.55 34.88
CA THR A 33 2.46 -18.99 35.80
C THR A 33 2.84 -17.56 36.17
N VAL A 34 2.01 -16.57 35.81
CA VAL A 34 2.20 -15.18 36.27
C VAL A 34 1.31 -14.93 37.49
N ASP A 35 1.99 -14.56 38.56
CA ASP A 35 1.51 -14.28 39.90
C ASP A 35 0.67 -12.99 39.94
N SER A 36 -0.46 -13.02 40.66
CA SER A 36 -1.34 -11.87 40.88
C SER A 36 -0.79 -11.01 42.03
N GLY A 37 0.09 -10.07 41.69
CA GLY A 37 0.54 -9.01 42.60
C GLY A 37 -0.52 -7.91 42.73
N THR A 38 -1.18 -7.88 43.89
CA THR A 38 -2.01 -6.76 44.36
C THR A 38 -1.08 -5.60 44.73
N VAL A 39 -1.27 -4.41 44.15
CA VAL A 39 -0.58 -3.19 44.62
C VAL A 39 -1.59 -2.10 44.93
N ASP A 40 -1.31 -1.52 46.08
CA ASP A 40 -2.07 -0.70 46.99
C ASP A 40 -2.34 0.73 46.50
N SER A 41 -3.32 1.34 47.16
CA SER A 41 -3.84 2.69 46.93
C SER A 41 -2.92 3.75 47.53
N GLY A 42 -2.91 4.93 46.90
CA GLY A 42 -2.79 6.21 47.62
C GLY A 42 -1.47 6.96 47.47
N VAL A 43 -1.47 7.94 46.57
CA VAL A 43 -0.71 9.19 46.77
C VAL A 43 -1.59 10.35 46.29
N THR A 44 -2.11 11.11 47.24
CA THR A 44 -2.59 12.48 47.03
C THR A 44 -1.38 13.40 47.03
N ASP A 45 -1.05 13.99 45.89
CA ASP A 45 -0.09 15.09 45.81
C ASP A 45 -0.83 16.43 45.85
N THR A 46 -0.75 17.08 47.01
CA THR A 46 -1.14 18.48 47.20
C THR A 46 0.06 19.37 46.88
N GLY A 47 0.15 19.78 45.62
CA GLY A 47 1.08 20.82 45.17
C GLY A 47 0.58 22.25 45.53
N PRO A 48 1.49 23.21 45.73
CA PRO A 48 1.20 24.51 46.33
C PRO A 48 0.50 25.48 45.35
N ALA A 49 -0.38 26.31 45.91
CA ALA A 49 -1.01 27.42 45.23
C ALA A 49 0.05 28.42 44.73
N ILE A 50 0.12 28.60 43.41
CA ILE A 50 0.89 29.68 42.79
C ILE A 50 -0.03 30.91 42.70
N ASP A 51 0.22 31.86 43.58
CA ASP A 51 -0.28 33.23 43.52
C ASP A 51 0.27 33.92 42.27
N ARG A 52 -0.62 34.25 41.33
CA ARG A 52 -0.31 35.09 40.17
C ARG A 52 -0.86 36.48 40.43
N THR A 53 0.01 37.33 40.97
CA THR A 53 -0.14 38.78 40.93
C THR A 53 -0.18 39.25 39.47
N ALA A 54 -1.13 40.16 39.23
CA ALA A 54 -1.41 40.76 37.94
C ALA A 54 -0.19 41.49 37.37
N VAL A 55 0.14 41.18 36.12
CA VAL A 55 0.99 42.00 35.26
C VAL A 55 0.10 42.50 34.12
N ASP A 56 -0.17 43.79 34.11
CA ASP A 56 -0.81 44.51 33.01
C ASP A 56 0.03 44.36 31.73
N VAL A 57 -0.55 43.72 30.72
CA VAL A 57 -0.02 43.71 29.34
C VAL A 57 -0.91 44.64 28.51
N PRO A 58 -0.34 45.58 27.73
CA PRO A 58 -1.14 46.51 26.94
C PRO A 58 -1.93 45.80 25.85
N ALA A 59 -3.16 46.28 25.65
CA ALA A 59 -4.13 45.79 24.69
C ALA A 59 -3.55 45.62 23.29
N ILE A 60 -3.62 44.39 22.78
CA ILE A 60 -3.59 44.10 21.35
C ILE A 60 -5.04 44.11 20.88
N ASP A 61 -5.36 45.05 20.00
CA ASP A 61 -6.63 45.13 19.30
C ASP A 61 -6.81 43.88 18.41
N VAL A 62 -7.55 42.90 18.91
CA VAL A 62 -8.07 41.78 18.13
C VAL A 62 -9.31 42.31 17.38
N ALA A 63 -9.12 42.61 16.10
CA ALA A 63 -10.24 42.79 15.18
C ALA A 63 -11.12 41.54 15.24
N THR A 64 -12.38 41.75 15.60
CA THR A 64 -13.41 40.73 15.70
C THR A 64 -14.22 40.76 14.42
N ASP A 65 -13.77 40.06 13.40
CA ASP A 65 -14.57 39.66 12.25
C ASP A 65 -15.33 38.37 12.59
N ALA A 66 -16.42 38.58 13.32
CA ALA A 66 -17.47 37.59 13.52
C ALA A 66 -18.27 37.40 12.22
N GLN A 67 -17.86 36.43 11.41
CA GLN A 67 -18.76 35.72 10.50
C GLN A 67 -18.30 34.26 10.43
N GLY A 68 -18.78 33.46 11.40
CA GLY A 68 -18.54 32.02 11.43
C GLY A 68 -19.32 31.34 10.32
N ASP A 69 -18.67 31.14 9.18
CA ASP A 69 -19.04 30.09 8.23
C ASP A 69 -18.59 28.75 8.82
N ILE A 70 -19.47 28.15 9.63
CA ILE A 70 -19.47 26.69 9.81
C ILE A 70 -19.96 26.14 8.47
N GLY A 71 -19.05 26.05 7.51
CA GLY A 71 -19.27 25.36 6.25
C GLY A 71 -19.65 23.92 6.57
N ASN A 72 -20.93 23.60 6.45
CA ASN A 72 -21.38 22.23 6.32
C ASN A 72 -20.87 21.73 4.96
N ASP A 73 -19.61 21.29 4.92
CA ASP A 73 -18.99 20.60 3.78
C ASP A 73 -19.57 19.18 3.68
N ARG A 74 -20.90 19.10 3.58
CA ARG A 74 -21.62 17.90 3.17
C ARG A 74 -21.38 17.75 1.67
N GLY A 75 -20.21 17.23 1.32
CA GLY A 75 -19.91 16.72 -0.01
C GLY A 75 -20.99 15.71 -0.38
N GLY A 76 -21.90 16.13 -1.26
CA GLY A 76 -22.98 15.30 -1.77
C GLY A 76 -22.45 14.26 -2.75
N GLY A 77 -22.75 12.99 -2.48
CA GLY A 77 -22.48 11.87 -3.36
C GLY A 77 -22.40 10.55 -2.60
N ASP A 78 -23.55 9.87 -2.49
CA ASP A 78 -23.76 8.41 -2.35
C ASP A 78 -22.86 7.57 -1.42
N ALA A 79 -22.35 8.13 -0.33
CA ALA A 79 -21.91 7.31 0.78
C ALA A 79 -23.18 6.73 1.46
N GLY A 80 -23.37 5.41 1.40
CA GLY A 80 -24.52 4.72 1.97
C GLY A 80 -24.82 5.15 3.42
N GLU A 81 -26.08 4.93 3.86
CA GLU A 81 -26.64 5.38 5.15
C GLU A 81 -25.75 5.12 6.38
N SER A 82 -24.86 4.12 6.31
CA SER A 82 -23.81 3.81 7.30
C SER A 82 -22.78 4.91 7.54
N CYS A 83 -22.71 5.95 6.71
CA CYS A 83 -21.67 6.98 6.77
C CYS A 83 -22.14 8.34 7.31
N ALA A 84 -23.44 8.49 7.63
CA ALA A 84 -23.99 9.73 8.15
C ALA A 84 -23.38 10.18 9.49
N SER A 85 -22.81 9.24 10.26
CA SER A 85 -22.18 9.48 11.57
C SER A 85 -20.65 9.50 11.53
N ALA A 86 -20.02 9.41 10.36
CA ALA A 86 -18.56 9.46 10.26
C ALA A 86 -18.07 10.89 10.53
N VAL A 87 -17.52 11.09 11.72
CA VAL A 87 -16.93 12.35 12.18
C VAL A 87 -15.55 12.04 12.74
N GLU A 88 -14.56 12.88 12.44
CA GLU A 88 -13.19 12.69 12.92
C GLU A 88 -13.14 12.50 14.45
N GLY A 89 -12.46 11.43 14.88
CA GLY A 89 -12.34 11.04 16.29
C GLY A 89 -13.54 10.31 16.88
N ALA A 90 -14.69 10.27 16.20
CA ALA A 90 -15.86 9.51 16.66
C ALA A 90 -15.61 7.99 16.56
N ALA A 91 -16.30 7.22 17.39
CA ALA A 91 -16.21 5.76 17.34
C ALA A 91 -16.78 5.23 16.01
N CYS A 92 -16.17 4.18 15.48
CA CYS A 92 -16.64 3.45 14.32
C CYS A 92 -16.91 2.00 14.68
N SER A 93 -17.92 1.39 14.04
CA SER A 93 -18.40 0.06 14.39
C SER A 93 -17.54 -1.08 13.85
N MET A 94 -16.71 -0.81 12.84
CA MET A 94 -15.95 -1.83 12.14
C MET A 94 -14.59 -1.30 11.69
N GLU A 95 -13.50 -1.85 12.25
CA GLU A 95 -12.13 -1.52 11.85
C GLU A 95 -11.95 -1.73 10.34
N GLY A 96 -11.29 -0.78 9.67
CA GLY A 96 -11.11 -0.79 8.22
C GLY A 96 -12.31 -0.26 7.41
N GLN A 97 -13.46 0.02 8.04
CA GLN A 97 -14.60 0.63 7.36
C GLN A 97 -14.20 2.00 6.79
N ARG A 98 -14.76 2.35 5.63
CA ARG A 98 -14.53 3.65 4.98
C ARG A 98 -15.84 4.37 4.76
N CYS A 99 -15.80 5.69 4.92
CA CYS A 99 -16.96 6.56 4.73
C CYS A 99 -16.59 7.85 4.02
N GLY A 100 -17.37 8.23 3.01
CA GLY A 100 -17.00 9.28 2.06
C GLY A 100 -16.52 8.66 0.74
N GLY A 101 -16.88 9.30 -0.36
CA GLY A 101 -16.70 8.80 -1.72
C GLY A 101 -17.96 8.15 -2.32
N PRO A 102 -18.00 7.95 -3.66
CA PRO A 102 -16.96 8.30 -4.62
C PRO A 102 -16.84 9.82 -4.75
N CYS A 103 -15.60 10.33 -4.71
CA CYS A 103 -15.35 11.75 -4.92
C CYS A 103 -15.81 12.08 -6.34
N THR A 104 -16.98 12.70 -6.45
CA THR A 104 -17.64 12.98 -7.73
C THR A 104 -16.81 13.93 -8.58
N ASP A 105 -15.99 14.75 -7.93
CA ASP A 105 -14.98 15.59 -8.57
C ASP A 105 -13.57 15.15 -8.10
N PRO A 106 -12.81 14.40 -8.92
CA PRO A 106 -11.44 14.03 -8.59
C PRO A 106 -10.50 15.26 -8.56
N CYS A 107 -10.95 16.42 -9.02
CA CYS A 107 -10.21 17.68 -9.06
C CYS A 107 -10.34 18.51 -7.78
N ARG A 108 -11.20 18.09 -6.85
CA ARG A 108 -11.40 18.78 -5.57
C ARG A 108 -10.89 17.93 -4.43
N PHE A 109 -10.46 18.61 -3.37
CA PHE A 109 -10.15 17.95 -2.11
C PHE A 109 -11.36 17.13 -1.68
N CYS A 110 -11.10 15.88 -1.34
CA CYS A 110 -12.11 14.96 -0.90
C CYS A 110 -11.66 14.34 0.41
N ASN A 111 -12.46 14.56 1.44
CA ASN A 111 -12.25 13.93 2.74
C ASN A 111 -12.97 12.59 2.73
N ILE A 112 -12.20 11.52 2.94
CA ILE A 112 -12.76 10.22 3.31
C ILE A 112 -12.39 9.93 4.76
N PHE A 113 -13.24 9.21 5.45
CA PHE A 113 -12.99 8.70 6.79
C PHE A 113 -12.64 7.23 6.70
N HIS A 114 -11.64 6.82 7.48
CA HIS A 114 -11.25 5.43 7.64
C HIS A 114 -11.28 5.08 9.12
N CYS A 115 -11.93 3.97 9.46
CA CYS A 115 -11.98 3.47 10.82
C CYS A 115 -10.65 2.82 11.18
N ALA A 116 -9.88 3.49 12.04
CA ALA A 116 -8.60 3.03 12.55
C ALA A 116 -8.59 3.08 14.08
N SER A 117 -8.19 1.98 14.72
CA SER A 117 -8.19 1.80 16.18
C SER A 117 -9.56 2.09 16.81
N GLY A 118 -10.64 1.67 16.16
CA GLY A 118 -12.02 1.89 16.60
C GLY A 118 -12.50 3.34 16.53
N ARG A 119 -11.75 4.24 15.85
CA ARG A 119 -12.15 5.64 15.61
C ARG A 119 -12.05 6.03 14.15
N TRP A 120 -12.92 6.93 13.73
CA TRP A 120 -12.86 7.55 12.41
C TRP A 120 -11.69 8.51 12.33
N THR A 121 -10.76 8.25 11.42
CA THR A 121 -9.66 9.15 11.09
C THR A 121 -9.94 9.77 9.73
N ARG A 122 -9.82 11.09 9.62
CA ARG A 122 -9.93 11.78 8.33
C ARG A 122 -8.68 11.50 7.51
N MET A 123 -8.87 11.03 6.28
CA MET A 123 -7.83 10.93 5.27
C MET A 123 -8.14 11.91 4.16
N GLU A 124 -7.21 12.84 3.95
CA GLU A 124 -7.29 13.79 2.87
C GLU A 124 -6.80 13.12 1.58
N ILE A 125 -7.68 12.99 0.59
CA ILE A 125 -7.28 12.59 -0.75
C ILE A 125 -6.95 13.87 -1.50
N PHE A 126 -5.68 14.03 -1.84
CA PHE A 126 -5.24 15.15 -2.66
C PHE A 126 -5.97 15.14 -4.01
N PRO A 127 -6.46 16.31 -4.47
CA PRO A 127 -7.08 16.41 -5.76
C PRO A 127 -6.09 15.94 -6.83
N ARG A 128 -6.61 15.15 -7.77
CA ARG A 128 -5.88 14.84 -8.99
C ARG A 128 -5.59 16.17 -9.70
N PRO A 129 -4.41 16.34 -10.33
CA PRO A 129 -4.19 17.46 -11.24
C PRO A 129 -5.27 17.40 -12.32
N CYS A 130 -6.18 18.36 -12.29
CA CYS A 130 -7.18 18.49 -13.33
C CYS A 130 -6.71 19.52 -14.31
N GLU A 131 -6.47 19.07 -15.52
CA GLU A 131 -6.18 19.95 -16.63
C GLU A 131 -7.42 20.79 -16.91
N ASP A 132 -7.22 22.11 -17.02
CA ASP A 132 -8.25 23.09 -17.30
C ASP A 132 -8.87 22.86 -18.69
N GLY A 133 -9.77 21.90 -18.83
CA GLY A 133 -10.58 21.70 -20.03
C GLY A 133 -9.84 21.23 -21.29
N GLY A 134 -8.59 20.78 -21.17
CA GLY A 134 -7.89 20.08 -22.25
C GLY A 134 -8.51 18.70 -22.45
N THR A 135 -9.02 18.42 -23.65
CA THR A 135 -9.38 17.06 -24.06
C THR A 135 -8.26 16.09 -23.69
N ALA A 136 -8.57 15.13 -22.83
CA ALA A 136 -7.69 14.09 -22.34
C ALA A 136 -7.28 13.10 -23.45
N ASP A 137 -6.71 13.62 -24.53
CA ASP A 137 -6.01 12.86 -25.56
C ASP A 137 -4.51 12.76 -25.22
N GLY A 138 -4.17 12.93 -23.92
CA GLY A 138 -2.87 12.64 -23.32
C GLY A 138 -2.55 11.14 -23.25
N SER A 139 -2.94 10.38 -24.28
CA SER A 139 -2.76 8.93 -24.42
C SER A 139 -1.29 8.48 -24.54
N VAL A 140 -0.32 9.38 -24.32
CA VAL A 140 1.10 9.13 -24.55
C VAL A 140 1.88 8.94 -23.24
N GLU A 141 1.42 9.48 -22.11
CA GLU A 141 2.30 9.61 -20.93
C GLU A 141 2.66 8.28 -20.25
N ASN A 142 1.98 7.17 -20.58
CA ASN A 142 2.23 5.88 -19.95
C ASN A 142 2.41 4.71 -20.92
N SER A 143 2.61 4.91 -22.23
CA SER A 143 2.64 3.79 -23.21
C SER A 143 3.73 2.72 -22.96
N GLY A 144 4.70 2.97 -22.07
CA GLY A 144 5.70 2.01 -21.61
C GLY A 144 5.72 1.77 -20.09
N ALA A 145 4.72 2.26 -19.37
CA ALA A 145 4.67 2.18 -17.92
C ALA A 145 4.53 0.72 -17.45
N ARG A 146 5.29 0.38 -16.40
CA ARG A 146 5.24 -0.95 -15.76
C ARG A 146 5.41 -0.81 -14.27
N MET A 147 4.61 -1.54 -13.51
CA MET A 147 4.78 -1.68 -12.06
C MET A 147 5.02 -3.14 -11.73
N LEU A 148 6.00 -3.41 -10.87
CA LEU A 148 6.31 -4.73 -10.34
C LEU A 148 6.26 -4.67 -8.82
N TRP A 149 5.48 -5.56 -8.23
CA TRP A 149 5.54 -5.90 -6.81
C TRP A 149 6.10 -7.31 -6.69
N GLN A 150 7.09 -7.48 -5.82
CA GLN A 150 7.70 -8.78 -5.56
C GLN A 150 7.81 -9.00 -4.06
N ALA A 151 7.24 -10.10 -3.60
CA ALA A 151 7.39 -10.58 -2.24
C ALA A 151 8.84 -11.09 -2.01
N PRO A 152 9.29 -11.19 -0.77
CA PRO A 152 10.51 -11.94 -0.45
C PRO A 152 10.25 -13.43 -0.54
N GLY A 153 11.29 -14.22 -0.84
CA GLY A 153 11.22 -15.67 -0.87
C GLY A 153 11.94 -16.30 0.33
N GLY A 154 11.93 -15.64 1.48
CA GLY A 154 12.70 -16.04 2.65
C GLY A 154 14.21 -15.81 2.47
N PHE A 155 15.02 -16.48 3.28
CA PHE A 155 16.46 -16.22 3.44
C PHE A 155 17.31 -16.33 2.18
N THR A 156 16.85 -17.00 1.11
CA THR A 156 17.68 -17.29 -0.07
C THR A 156 16.96 -17.13 -1.41
N ALA A 157 15.68 -16.76 -1.41
CA ALA A 157 14.91 -16.69 -2.64
C ALA A 157 14.06 -15.42 -2.70
N MET A 158 13.53 -15.13 -3.89
CA MET A 158 12.49 -14.11 -4.07
C MET A 158 11.14 -14.80 -3.98
N GLY A 159 10.08 -14.09 -3.65
CA GLY A 159 8.75 -14.67 -3.49
C GLY A 159 7.89 -14.48 -4.74
N PRO A 160 6.58 -14.71 -4.60
CA PRO A 160 5.62 -14.36 -5.64
C PRO A 160 5.76 -12.92 -6.11
N ALA A 161 5.37 -12.67 -7.36
CA ALA A 161 5.40 -11.34 -7.92
C ALA A 161 4.18 -11.08 -8.81
N VAL A 162 3.81 -9.81 -8.91
CA VAL A 162 2.81 -9.30 -9.85
C VAL A 162 3.36 -8.10 -10.59
N MET A 163 3.18 -8.10 -11.90
CA MET A 163 3.53 -6.98 -12.77
C MET A 163 2.30 -6.50 -13.51
N VAL A 164 2.12 -5.19 -13.59
CA VAL A 164 1.06 -4.55 -14.38
C VAL A 164 1.72 -3.69 -15.45
N ASP A 165 1.36 -3.91 -16.71
CA ASP A 165 1.75 -3.09 -17.85
C ASP A 165 0.67 -2.02 -18.16
N ALA A 166 1.08 -0.95 -18.84
CA ALA A 166 0.22 0.13 -19.31
C ALA A 166 -1.01 -0.30 -20.13
N ASP A 167 -0.88 -1.41 -20.87
CA ASP A 167 -1.94 -1.95 -21.71
C ASP A 167 -2.98 -2.78 -20.95
N GLY A 168 -2.87 -2.86 -19.61
CA GLY A 168 -3.75 -3.66 -18.76
C GLY A 168 -3.37 -5.14 -18.68
N THR A 169 -2.25 -5.55 -19.27
CA THR A 169 -1.70 -6.88 -19.04
C THR A 169 -1.18 -6.99 -17.61
N VAL A 170 -1.69 -7.99 -16.88
CA VAL A 170 -1.21 -8.33 -15.54
C VAL A 170 -0.50 -9.68 -15.61
N ARG A 171 0.76 -9.73 -15.19
CA ARG A 171 1.57 -10.95 -15.17
C ARG A 171 1.80 -11.36 -13.73
N VAL A 172 1.53 -12.63 -13.41
CA VAL A 172 1.67 -13.17 -12.06
C VAL A 172 2.68 -14.32 -12.06
N TRP A 173 3.61 -14.28 -11.11
CA TRP A 173 4.58 -15.34 -10.84
C TRP A 173 4.28 -15.91 -9.45
N ASP A 174 3.98 -17.21 -9.41
CA ASP A 174 3.85 -17.95 -8.15
C ASP A 174 5.21 -18.48 -7.66
N THR A 175 6.29 -18.26 -8.44
CA THR A 175 7.59 -18.89 -8.25
C THR A 175 8.50 -18.14 -7.27
N THR A 176 9.51 -18.83 -6.75
CA THR A 176 10.51 -18.25 -5.85
C THR A 176 11.69 -17.54 -6.53
N ARG A 177 11.56 -17.18 -7.81
CA ARG A 177 12.65 -16.57 -8.58
C ARG A 177 12.43 -15.07 -8.73
N GLY A 178 13.53 -14.32 -8.69
CA GLY A 178 13.53 -12.88 -8.95
C GLY A 178 12.92 -12.56 -10.30
N VAL A 179 12.10 -11.50 -10.35
CA VAL A 179 11.52 -10.98 -11.58
C VAL A 179 12.18 -9.65 -11.86
N GLU A 180 12.79 -9.53 -13.05
CA GLU A 180 13.41 -8.28 -13.46
C GLU A 180 12.44 -7.45 -14.31
N LEU A 181 12.33 -6.15 -13.99
CA LEU A 181 11.38 -5.25 -14.63
C LEU A 181 11.68 -5.03 -16.13
N ALA A 182 12.97 -5.01 -16.50
CA ALA A 182 13.41 -4.78 -17.87
C ALA A 182 13.22 -6.00 -18.78
N SER A 183 13.40 -7.20 -18.22
CA SER A 183 13.38 -8.47 -18.94
C SER A 183 12.74 -9.55 -18.08
N PRO A 184 11.41 -9.48 -17.86
CA PRO A 184 10.72 -10.43 -16.99
C PRO A 184 10.80 -11.85 -17.56
N SER A 185 10.94 -12.83 -16.68
CA SER A 185 10.81 -14.25 -17.04
C SER A 185 9.36 -14.58 -17.42
N ALA A 186 9.12 -15.75 -18.01
CA ALA A 186 7.74 -16.17 -18.34
C ALA A 186 6.88 -16.22 -17.05
N PRO A 187 5.69 -15.59 -17.05
CA PRO A 187 4.81 -15.62 -15.88
C PRO A 187 4.16 -16.99 -15.71
N THR A 188 3.75 -17.29 -14.47
CA THR A 188 2.91 -18.46 -14.21
C THR A 188 1.56 -18.31 -14.91
N ARG A 189 1.00 -17.10 -14.88
CA ARG A 189 -0.22 -16.76 -15.60
C ARG A 189 -0.28 -15.28 -15.99
N THR A 190 -1.10 -15.01 -17.00
CA THR A 190 -1.39 -13.66 -17.49
C THR A 190 -2.88 -13.41 -17.36
N LEU A 191 -3.24 -12.24 -16.85
CA LEU A 191 -4.59 -11.73 -16.68
C LEU A 191 -4.70 -10.40 -17.44
N HIS A 192 -5.92 -9.92 -17.61
CA HIS A 192 -6.18 -8.63 -18.22
C HIS A 192 -7.15 -7.83 -17.36
N VAL A 193 -6.77 -6.59 -17.06
CA VAL A 193 -7.67 -5.56 -16.54
C VAL A 193 -8.02 -4.61 -17.68
N THR A 194 -9.00 -3.72 -17.46
CA THR A 194 -9.27 -2.67 -18.45
C THR A 194 -8.09 -1.70 -18.51
N GLU A 195 -7.86 -1.10 -19.68
CA GLU A 195 -6.84 -0.05 -19.82
C GLU A 195 -7.10 1.13 -18.85
N ALA A 196 -8.39 1.44 -18.60
CA ALA A 196 -8.80 2.43 -17.63
C ALA A 196 -8.33 2.08 -16.21
N ALA A 197 -8.47 0.82 -15.78
CA ALA A 197 -7.98 0.34 -14.50
C ALA A 197 -6.44 0.41 -14.42
N ALA A 198 -5.73 0.00 -15.47
CA ALA A 198 -4.26 0.11 -15.49
C ALA A 198 -3.80 1.58 -15.39
N ARG A 199 -4.45 2.48 -16.13
CA ARG A 199 -4.19 3.93 -16.05
C ARG A 199 -4.46 4.48 -14.66
N GLU A 200 -5.51 4.00 -13.99
CA GLU A 200 -5.80 4.35 -12.61
C GLU A 200 -4.67 3.93 -11.67
N LEU A 201 -4.14 2.71 -11.79
CA LEU A 201 -2.99 2.25 -10.98
C LEU A 201 -1.79 3.21 -11.11
N PHE A 202 -1.44 3.57 -12.34
CA PHE A 202 -0.31 4.46 -12.58
C PHE A 202 -0.59 5.89 -12.12
N SER A 203 -1.83 6.36 -12.23
CA SER A 203 -2.25 7.64 -11.64
C SER A 203 -2.08 7.62 -10.11
N ARG A 204 -2.52 6.55 -9.43
CA ARG A 204 -2.34 6.38 -7.98
C ARG A 204 -0.86 6.35 -7.60
N TRP A 205 -0.02 5.71 -8.40
CA TRP A 205 1.43 5.78 -8.21
C TRP A 205 1.94 7.22 -8.31
N THR A 206 1.65 7.94 -9.39
CA THR A 206 2.15 9.32 -9.58
C THR A 206 1.75 10.29 -8.47
N MET A 207 0.60 10.06 -7.82
CA MET A 207 0.10 10.90 -6.72
C MET A 207 0.70 10.53 -5.35
N ALA A 208 1.30 9.34 -5.20
CA ALA A 208 1.93 8.96 -3.95
C ALA A 208 3.19 9.79 -3.69
N ASP A 209 3.29 10.41 -2.51
CA ASP A 209 4.55 11.00 -2.03
C ASP A 209 5.51 9.87 -1.66
N ARG A 210 6.55 9.68 -2.47
CA ARG A 210 7.53 8.61 -2.27
C ARG A 210 8.85 9.13 -1.69
N SER A 211 8.94 10.42 -1.37
CA SER A 211 10.19 11.05 -0.93
C SER A 211 10.65 10.54 0.45
N SER A 212 9.70 10.09 1.27
CA SER A 212 9.91 9.54 2.61
C SER A 212 10.07 8.01 2.65
N LEU A 213 9.89 7.31 1.52
CA LEU A 213 9.87 5.85 1.49
C LEU A 213 11.27 5.22 1.35
N PRO A 214 11.50 4.03 1.95
CA PRO A 214 10.64 3.38 2.95
C PRO A 214 10.74 4.07 4.32
N HIS A 215 9.65 4.12 5.08
CA HIS A 215 9.70 4.60 6.47
C HIS A 215 10.61 3.72 7.33
N SER A 216 11.16 4.28 8.40
CA SER A 216 11.84 3.49 9.42
C SER A 216 10.83 2.53 10.07
N GLY A 217 11.08 1.22 9.94
CA GLY A 217 10.26 0.18 10.54
C GLY A 217 11.09 -0.72 11.44
N SER A 218 10.48 -1.31 12.47
CA SER A 218 11.07 -2.40 13.24
C SER A 218 11.44 -3.54 12.28
N GLY A 219 12.69 -4.01 12.33
CA GLY A 219 13.30 -4.93 11.35
C GLY A 219 12.60 -6.28 11.21
N GLY A 220 11.50 -6.31 10.45
CA GLY A 220 10.87 -7.54 10.01
C GLY A 220 11.79 -8.32 9.07
N GLU A 221 11.67 -9.65 9.06
CA GLU A 221 12.45 -10.54 8.19
C GLU A 221 11.94 -10.55 6.74
N CYS A 222 11.10 -9.58 6.36
CA CYS A 222 10.68 -9.42 4.98
C CYS A 222 11.75 -8.66 4.19
N SER A 223 11.87 -8.94 2.90
CA SER A 223 12.63 -8.13 1.94
C SER A 223 11.86 -8.07 0.62
N GLY A 224 10.67 -7.45 0.67
CA GLY A 224 9.87 -7.18 -0.50
C GLY A 224 10.44 -6.03 -1.34
N ARG A 225 10.03 -5.95 -2.60
CA ARG A 225 10.42 -4.89 -3.53
C ARG A 225 9.21 -4.39 -4.30
N VAL A 226 9.13 -3.08 -4.46
CA VAL A 226 8.27 -2.44 -5.45
C VAL A 226 9.13 -1.67 -6.43
N ALA A 227 8.84 -1.80 -7.72
CA ALA A 227 9.54 -1.08 -8.78
C ALA A 227 8.53 -0.54 -9.79
N PHE A 228 8.76 0.69 -10.23
CA PHE A 228 7.97 1.36 -11.26
C PHE A 228 8.90 1.89 -12.34
N ARG A 229 8.54 1.60 -13.59
CA ARG A 229 9.17 2.16 -14.77
C ARG A 229 8.15 3.05 -15.45
N SER A 230 8.42 4.35 -15.55
CA SER A 230 7.74 5.26 -16.45
C SER A 230 8.60 5.51 -17.68
N CYS A 231 7.97 5.70 -18.83
CA CYS A 231 8.66 6.09 -20.06
C CYS A 231 7.99 7.35 -20.61
N ALA A 232 8.76 8.43 -20.72
CA ALA A 232 8.38 9.65 -21.42
C ALA A 232 9.19 9.71 -22.72
N ASP A 233 8.48 9.66 -23.84
CA ASP A 233 9.03 9.56 -25.20
C ASP A 233 10.01 8.38 -25.36
N VAL A 234 11.31 8.68 -25.40
CA VAL A 234 12.41 7.72 -25.60
C VAL A 234 13.16 7.40 -24.32
N SER A 235 12.88 8.10 -23.22
CA SER A 235 13.58 7.95 -21.95
C SER A 235 12.70 7.22 -20.94
N CYS A 236 13.27 6.24 -20.25
CA CYS A 236 12.57 5.55 -19.18
C CYS A 236 13.30 5.75 -17.86
N ARG A 237 12.56 6.13 -16.83
CA ARG A 237 13.04 6.20 -15.46
C ARG A 237 12.53 4.98 -14.71
N VAL A 238 13.40 4.36 -13.92
CA VAL A 238 13.03 3.31 -12.97
C VAL A 238 13.18 3.85 -11.56
N GLU A 239 12.12 3.73 -10.77
CA GLU A 239 12.09 3.96 -9.34
C GLU A 239 11.86 2.62 -8.65
N SER A 240 12.59 2.35 -7.55
CA SER A 240 12.36 1.12 -6.79
C SER A 240 12.70 1.30 -5.32
N PHE A 241 11.93 0.64 -4.47
CA PHE A 241 12.09 0.64 -3.02
C PHE A 241 12.07 -0.80 -2.53
N ASN A 242 12.95 -1.10 -1.58
CA ASN A 242 12.88 -2.35 -0.82
C ASN A 242 12.15 -2.05 0.50
N PHE A 243 11.36 -3.01 0.98
CA PHE A 243 10.63 -2.89 2.22
C PHE A 243 10.62 -4.20 2.98
N ASN A 244 10.64 -4.10 4.30
CA ASN A 244 10.71 -5.20 5.25
C ASN A 244 9.41 -5.40 6.02
N SER A 245 8.46 -4.48 5.88
CA SER A 245 7.07 -4.65 6.30
C SER A 245 6.16 -3.78 5.47
N ALA A 246 4.87 -4.15 5.38
CA ALA A 246 3.87 -3.35 4.68
C ALA A 246 3.69 -1.95 5.30
N ALA A 247 3.97 -1.81 6.61
CA ALA A 247 3.89 -0.53 7.32
C ALA A 247 4.95 0.49 6.86
N GLN A 248 6.07 0.04 6.29
CA GLN A 248 7.09 0.97 5.76
C GLN A 248 6.67 1.69 4.48
N LEU A 249 5.61 1.20 3.83
CA LEU A 249 5.04 1.79 2.63
C LEU A 249 3.76 2.57 2.90
N ALA A 250 3.23 2.45 4.12
CA ALA A 250 2.00 3.10 4.53
C ALA A 250 2.32 4.46 5.20
N PRO A 251 1.48 5.49 5.00
CA PRO A 251 0.23 5.45 4.24
C PRO A 251 0.38 5.64 2.71
N GLU A 252 1.55 6.02 2.22
CA GLU A 252 1.70 6.64 0.89
C GLU A 252 1.43 5.68 -0.27
N LEU A 253 1.74 4.39 -0.15
CA LEU A 253 1.41 3.37 -1.15
C LEU A 253 0.13 2.59 -0.84
N ASP A 254 -0.65 2.95 0.18
CA ASP A 254 -1.93 2.31 0.44
C ASP A 254 -2.88 2.45 -0.76
N PRO A 255 -3.04 3.62 -1.41
CA PRO A 255 -3.89 3.73 -2.60
C PRO A 255 -3.47 2.78 -3.73
N VAL A 256 -2.16 2.61 -3.92
CA VAL A 256 -1.60 1.67 -4.92
C VAL A 256 -1.90 0.23 -4.55
N ARG A 257 -1.73 -0.15 -3.27
CA ARG A 257 -2.05 -1.50 -2.78
C ARG A 257 -3.53 -1.84 -2.92
N MET A 258 -4.42 -0.94 -2.51
CA MET A 258 -5.87 -1.14 -2.62
C MET A 258 -6.30 -1.41 -4.06
N TRP A 259 -5.64 -0.82 -5.06
CA TRP A 259 -5.98 -1.06 -6.44
C TRP A 259 -5.91 -2.55 -6.80
N PHE A 260 -4.93 -3.29 -6.25
CA PHE A 260 -4.81 -4.73 -6.47
C PHE A 260 -5.96 -5.50 -5.80
N GLU A 261 -6.37 -5.07 -4.60
CA GLU A 261 -7.51 -5.68 -3.90
C GLU A 261 -8.80 -5.49 -4.71
N ASP A 262 -9.04 -4.27 -5.23
CA ASP A 262 -10.23 -3.92 -6.00
C ASP A 262 -10.27 -4.62 -7.37
N ASN A 263 -9.14 -4.67 -8.08
CA ASN A 263 -9.08 -5.12 -9.47
C ASN A 263 -8.73 -6.61 -9.62
N LEU A 264 -8.20 -7.26 -8.57
CA LEU A 264 -7.79 -8.66 -8.58
C LEU A 264 -8.46 -9.47 -7.45
N ALA A 265 -9.60 -9.03 -6.91
CA ALA A 265 -10.30 -9.66 -5.77
C ALA A 265 -10.55 -11.18 -5.89
N GLY A 266 -10.60 -11.74 -7.12
CA GLY A 266 -10.77 -13.17 -7.37
C GLY A 266 -9.48 -13.98 -7.51
N GLU A 267 -8.31 -13.33 -7.45
CA GLU A 267 -7.01 -13.96 -7.68
C GLU A 267 -6.38 -14.53 -6.40
N THR A 268 -5.39 -15.41 -6.59
CA THR A 268 -4.60 -15.97 -5.48
C THR A 268 -3.79 -14.89 -4.77
N SER A 269 -3.37 -15.15 -3.52
CA SER A 269 -2.52 -14.25 -2.72
C SER A 269 -1.25 -13.80 -3.44
N ALA A 270 -0.72 -14.61 -4.36
CA ALA A 270 0.42 -14.24 -5.21
C ALA A 270 0.18 -12.99 -6.05
N ALA A 271 -1.07 -12.63 -6.36
CA ALA A 271 -1.43 -11.42 -7.11
C ALA A 271 -1.68 -10.19 -6.21
N HIS A 272 -1.64 -10.37 -4.88
CA HIS A 272 -2.05 -9.35 -3.90
C HIS A 272 -0.87 -8.87 -3.06
N PRO A 273 -0.27 -7.71 -3.39
CA PRO A 273 0.88 -7.19 -2.64
C PRO A 273 0.59 -6.91 -1.17
N ALA A 274 -0.69 -6.70 -0.79
CA ALA A 274 -1.09 -6.56 0.61
C ALA A 274 -0.87 -7.83 1.46
N THR A 275 -0.72 -8.99 0.81
CA THR A 275 -0.35 -10.25 1.48
C THR A 275 1.16 -10.44 1.58
N TYR A 276 1.94 -9.64 0.84
CA TYR A 276 3.39 -9.69 0.92
C TYR A 276 3.80 -9.06 2.25
N CYS A 277 4.70 -9.72 2.99
CA CYS A 277 5.14 -9.26 4.31
C CYS A 277 4.05 -9.18 5.38
N ARG A 278 3.00 -9.99 5.27
CA ARG A 278 2.16 -10.33 6.43
C ARG A 278 2.83 -11.47 7.19
N PHE A 279 3.36 -11.16 8.37
CA PHE A 279 3.73 -12.14 9.40
C PHE A 279 2.62 -12.26 10.42
#